data_AF-A0A0A1TYT6-F1
#
_entry.id   AF-A0A0A1TYT6-F1
#
_cell.length_a   1.000
_cell.length_b   1.000
_cell.length_c   1.000
_cell.angle_alpha   90.00
_cell.angle_beta   90.00
_cell.angle_gamma   90.00
#
_symmetry.space_group_name_H-M   'P 1'
#
loop_
_entity.id
_entity.type
_entity.pdbx_description
1 polymer ?
#
loop_
_entity_poly.entity_id
_entity_poly.type
_entity_poly.pdbx_seq_one_letter_code
_entity_poly.pdbx_strand_id
1 'polypeptide(L)'
;MYLSELALSCNDSCTSCNGGANKCNGCVPGYYLQSGDKSPCLLCSDKFGENCLECDRNSGCKKCENGYQLINKTTQKCGDFNEGCTLCSNNICSQCSEGYYLDSTKNLCVKCNNKFSKCSLCSESECYVCGDNSTLSNKVCVECNQRWEGCVGCNDI
;
A
#
# COMPACT_ATOMS: atom_id res chain seq x y z
N MET A 1 -40.11 -6.87 -41.23
CA MET A 1 -38.84 -6.53 -40.58
C MET A 1 -39.09 -5.32 -39.70
N TYR A 2 -39.21 -5.48 -38.39
CA TYR A 2 -39.13 -4.35 -37.46
C TYR A 2 -38.15 -4.76 -36.37
N LEU A 3 -36.92 -4.26 -36.52
CA LEU A 3 -35.82 -4.45 -35.59
C LEU A 3 -36.20 -3.77 -34.27
N SER A 4 -36.13 -4.55 -33.19
CA SER A 4 -36.27 -4.09 -31.82
C SER A 4 -35.32 -2.93 -31.55
N GLU A 5 -35.86 -1.79 -31.11
CA GLU A 5 -35.09 -0.74 -30.46
C GLU A 5 -34.46 -1.36 -29.20
N LEU A 6 -33.21 -1.82 -29.30
CA LEU A 6 -32.39 -2.07 -28.12
C LEU A 6 -32.24 -0.71 -27.45
N ALA A 7 -32.84 -0.55 -26.26
CA ALA A 7 -32.47 0.52 -25.34
C ALA A 7 -30.94 0.46 -25.21
N LEU A 8 -30.25 1.43 -25.80
CA LEU A 8 -28.80 1.44 -25.86
C LEU A 8 -28.31 1.81 -24.46
N SER A 9 -28.15 0.81 -23.60
CA SER A 9 -27.72 1.03 -22.22
C SER A 9 -26.30 1.58 -22.21
N CYS A 10 -26.04 2.51 -21.29
CA CYS A 10 -24.70 2.99 -21.05
C CYS A 10 -23.79 1.86 -20.59
N ASN A 11 -22.50 1.94 -20.92
CA ASN A 11 -21.51 1.13 -20.23
C ASN A 11 -21.44 1.55 -18.76
N ASP A 12 -21.34 0.58 -17.84
CA ASP A 12 -21.31 0.81 -16.38
C ASP A 12 -20.13 1.70 -15.94
N SER A 13 -19.07 1.77 -16.75
CA SER A 13 -17.94 2.69 -16.52
C SER A 13 -18.27 4.17 -16.71
N CYS A 14 -19.47 4.48 -17.22
CA CYS A 14 -19.87 5.83 -17.59
C CYS A 14 -20.94 6.38 -16.64
N THR A 15 -20.82 7.64 -16.25
CA THR A 15 -21.85 8.31 -15.45
C THR A 15 -23.10 8.63 -16.28
N SER A 16 -22.90 8.91 -17.57
CA SER A 16 -23.94 9.14 -18.57
C SER A 16 -23.36 9.04 -19.97
N CYS A 17 -24.20 8.78 -20.97
CA CYS A 17 -23.79 8.69 -22.37
C CYS A 17 -24.81 9.32 -23.32
N ASN A 18 -24.33 9.70 -24.51
CA ASN A 18 -25.15 10.30 -25.55
C ASN A 18 -25.00 9.53 -26.88
N GLY A 19 -26.04 8.79 -27.27
CA GLY A 19 -26.13 8.14 -28.58
C GLY A 19 -25.16 6.97 -28.80
N GLY A 20 -24.78 6.26 -27.73
CA GLY A 20 -23.82 5.15 -27.79
C GLY A 20 -23.45 4.59 -26.41
N ALA A 21 -23.39 3.26 -26.23
CA ALA A 21 -22.96 2.65 -24.97
C ALA A 21 -21.57 3.11 -24.51
N ASN A 22 -20.69 3.47 -25.46
CA ASN A 22 -19.34 3.95 -25.16
C ASN A 22 -19.19 5.48 -25.26
N LYS A 23 -20.19 6.24 -25.73
CA LYS A 23 -20.13 7.70 -25.91
C LYS A 23 -20.40 8.43 -24.61
N CYS A 24 -19.41 8.44 -23.73
CA CYS A 24 -19.60 8.86 -22.35
C CYS A 24 -19.34 10.37 -22.17
N ASN A 25 -20.19 11.03 -21.37
CA ASN A 25 -20.00 12.44 -21.00
C ASN A 25 -19.13 12.59 -19.75
N GLY A 26 -18.99 11.50 -18.98
CA GLY A 26 -18.18 11.41 -17.77
C GLY A 26 -18.03 9.96 -17.36
N CYS A 27 -17.05 9.70 -16.49
CA CYS A 27 -16.71 8.37 -16.04
C CYS A 27 -16.92 8.23 -14.53
N VAL A 28 -17.29 7.03 -14.10
CA VAL A 28 -17.40 6.72 -12.67
C VAL A 28 -16.00 6.71 -12.02
N PRO A 29 -15.88 6.84 -10.69
CA PRO A 29 -14.60 6.74 -10.00
C PRO A 29 -13.82 5.48 -10.40
N GLY A 30 -12.50 5.59 -10.53
CA GLY A 30 -11.63 4.53 -11.06
C GLY A 30 -11.48 4.49 -12.58
N TYR A 31 -12.18 5.35 -13.33
CA TYR A 31 -12.08 5.46 -14.79
C TYR A 31 -11.79 6.89 -15.25
N TYR A 32 -11.15 7.05 -16.41
CA TYR A 32 -10.94 8.33 -17.06
C TYR A 32 -11.50 8.36 -18.48
N LEU A 33 -11.90 9.56 -18.93
CA LEU A 33 -12.46 9.77 -20.25
C LEU A 33 -11.33 9.82 -21.30
N GLN A 34 -11.35 8.88 -22.25
CA GLN A 34 -10.46 8.91 -23.39
C GLN A 34 -11.04 9.82 -24.48
N SER A 35 -10.23 10.71 -25.05
CA SER A 35 -10.68 11.59 -26.14
C SER A 35 -10.86 10.82 -27.45
N GLY A 36 -11.97 11.06 -28.17
CA GLY A 36 -12.24 10.53 -29.52
C GLY A 36 -13.75 10.49 -29.81
N ASP A 37 -14.15 10.13 -31.03
CA ASP A 37 -15.58 10.12 -31.47
C ASP A 37 -16.49 9.23 -30.63
N LYS A 38 -15.88 8.22 -30.00
CA LYS A 38 -16.57 7.31 -29.10
C LYS A 38 -16.43 7.69 -27.64
N SER A 39 -15.52 8.58 -27.22
CA SER A 39 -15.28 8.98 -25.82
C SER A 39 -15.47 7.89 -24.74
N PRO A 40 -14.78 6.73 -24.81
CA PRO A 40 -14.96 5.66 -23.84
C PRO A 40 -14.29 5.98 -22.48
N CYS A 41 -14.81 5.38 -21.43
CA CYS A 41 -14.18 5.38 -20.11
C CYS A 41 -13.23 4.20 -19.96
N LEU A 42 -11.97 4.47 -19.63
CA LEU A 42 -10.93 3.47 -19.47
C LEU A 42 -10.48 3.41 -18.01
N LEU A 43 -10.15 2.21 -17.52
CA LEU A 43 -9.69 2.00 -16.15
C LEU A 43 -8.41 2.80 -15.88
N CYS A 44 -8.36 3.44 -14.71
CA CYS A 44 -7.18 4.13 -14.24
C CYS A 44 -6.01 3.17 -14.04
N SER A 45 -6.28 1.97 -13.50
CA SER A 45 -5.28 0.95 -13.20
C SER A 45 -4.49 0.50 -14.43
N ASP A 46 -5.17 0.39 -15.58
CA ASP A 46 -4.58 -0.15 -16.80
C ASP A 46 -3.46 0.74 -17.36
N LYS A 47 -3.55 2.06 -17.14
CA LYS A 47 -2.61 3.03 -17.68
C LYS A 47 -1.68 3.63 -16.62
N PHE A 48 -2.19 3.89 -15.42
CA PHE A 48 -1.46 4.65 -14.40
C PHE A 48 -0.99 3.80 -13.22
N GLY A 49 -1.13 2.48 -13.33
CA GLY A 49 -0.67 1.52 -12.33
C GLY A 49 -1.79 1.07 -11.40
N GLU A 50 -1.63 -0.14 -10.86
CA GLU A 50 -2.59 -0.76 -9.95
C GLU A 50 -2.91 0.15 -8.75
N ASN A 51 -4.14 0.06 -8.26
CA ASN A 51 -4.62 0.80 -7.09
C ASN A 51 -4.59 2.33 -7.26
N CYS A 52 -4.66 2.81 -8.50
CA CYS A 52 -5.04 4.18 -8.80
C CYS A 52 -6.56 4.35 -8.71
N LEU A 53 -7.04 5.04 -7.68
CA LEU A 53 -8.46 5.24 -7.38
C LEU A 53 -9.08 6.36 -8.22
N GLU A 54 -8.31 7.40 -8.52
CA GLU A 54 -8.74 8.53 -9.33
C GLU A 54 -7.62 8.94 -10.27
N CYS A 55 -7.93 9.16 -11.53
CA CYS A 55 -6.95 9.58 -12.52
C CYS A 55 -7.55 10.52 -13.56
N ASP A 56 -6.67 11.14 -14.33
CA ASP A 56 -7.01 11.93 -15.49
C ASP A 56 -6.05 11.59 -16.63
N ARG A 57 -6.55 11.71 -17.86
CA ARG A 57 -5.82 11.31 -19.07
C ARG A 57 -4.42 11.95 -19.16
N ASN A 58 -4.28 13.21 -18.73
CA ASN A 58 -3.09 14.05 -18.94
C ASN A 58 -2.23 14.19 -17.67
N SER A 59 -2.89 14.33 -16.52
CA SER A 59 -2.24 14.46 -15.22
C SER A 59 -1.90 13.11 -14.58
N GLY A 60 -2.47 12.01 -15.08
CA GLY A 60 -2.25 10.65 -14.63
C GLY A 60 -2.98 10.33 -13.34
N CYS A 61 -2.41 9.45 -12.51
CA CYS A 61 -3.02 9.12 -11.23
C CYS A 61 -3.04 10.35 -10.31
N LYS A 62 -4.16 10.60 -9.66
CA LYS A 62 -4.38 11.69 -8.70
C LYS A 62 -4.48 11.19 -7.27
N LYS A 63 -5.02 9.97 -7.10
CA LYS A 63 -5.24 9.36 -5.79
C LYS A 63 -4.93 7.87 -5.87
N CYS A 64 -4.10 7.42 -4.93
CA CYS A 64 -3.76 6.01 -4.76
C CYS A 64 -4.55 5.43 -3.58
N GLU A 65 -4.71 4.11 -3.56
CA GLU A 65 -5.17 3.40 -2.36
C GLU A 65 -4.15 3.48 -1.22
N ASN A 66 -4.60 3.25 0.02
CA ASN A 66 -3.71 3.16 1.17
C ASN A 66 -2.63 2.09 0.94
N GLY A 67 -1.39 2.41 1.30
CA GLY A 67 -0.24 1.55 1.01
C GLY A 67 0.36 1.72 -0.39
N TYR A 68 -0.13 2.68 -1.17
CA TYR A 68 0.46 3.13 -2.44
C TYR A 68 0.71 4.64 -2.43
N GLN A 69 1.77 5.07 -3.10
CA GLN A 69 2.10 6.48 -3.32
C GLN A 69 2.13 6.83 -4.81
N LEU A 70 1.95 8.12 -5.09
CA LEU A 70 2.07 8.68 -6.43
C LEU A 70 3.54 8.99 -6.74
N ILE A 71 4.09 8.38 -7.78
CA ILE A 71 5.43 8.66 -8.30
C ILE A 71 5.32 8.87 -9.81
N ASN A 72 5.77 10.03 -10.31
CA ASN A 72 5.80 10.34 -11.74
C ASN A 72 4.48 10.05 -12.48
N LYS A 73 3.34 10.44 -11.87
CA LYS A 73 1.97 10.23 -12.37
C LYS A 73 1.46 8.78 -12.34
N THR A 74 2.23 7.84 -11.79
CA THR A 74 1.86 6.43 -11.62
C THR A 74 1.86 6.03 -10.15
N THR A 75 1.30 4.87 -9.83
CA THR A 75 1.31 4.33 -8.47
C THR A 75 2.58 3.52 -8.18
N GLN A 76 3.02 3.51 -6.92
CA GLN A 76 4.06 2.63 -6.41
C GLN A 76 3.63 2.12 -5.03
N LYS A 77 3.78 0.82 -4.77
CA LYS A 77 3.50 0.25 -3.45
C LYS A 77 4.53 0.74 -2.42
N CYS A 78 4.09 1.07 -1.21
CA CYS A 78 4.97 1.58 -0.16
C CYS A 78 6.05 0.59 0.25
N GLY A 79 5.73 -0.71 0.25
CA GLY A 79 6.71 -1.77 0.53
C GLY A 79 7.85 -1.85 -0.50
N ASP A 80 7.60 -1.45 -1.76
CA ASP A 80 8.62 -1.43 -2.81
C ASP A 80 9.54 -0.21 -2.67
N PHE A 81 9.01 0.90 -2.14
CA PHE A 81 9.80 2.08 -1.78
C PHE A 81 10.69 1.79 -0.55
N ASN A 82 10.12 1.18 0.48
CA ASN A 82 10.83 0.83 1.71
C ASN A 82 10.18 -0.40 2.35
N GLU A 83 10.97 -1.46 2.51
CA GLU A 83 10.50 -2.70 3.14
C GLU A 83 9.91 -2.41 4.53
N GLY A 84 8.74 -2.99 4.81
CA GLY A 84 8.01 -2.78 6.05
C GLY A 84 7.20 -1.48 6.09
N CYS A 85 7.25 -0.63 5.07
CA CYS A 85 6.40 0.56 5.02
C CYS A 85 4.97 0.23 4.57
N THR A 86 3.98 0.60 5.38
CA THR A 86 2.55 0.38 5.10
C THR A 86 1.82 1.65 4.68
N LEU A 87 2.37 2.82 4.95
CA LEU A 87 1.84 4.10 4.49
C LEU A 87 2.99 5.04 4.12
N CYS A 88 2.92 5.61 2.92
CA CYS A 88 3.96 6.46 2.39
C CYS A 88 3.38 7.54 1.47
N SER A 89 4.15 8.62 1.33
CA SER A 89 3.86 9.71 0.40
C SER A 89 5.15 10.44 0.04
N ASN A 90 5.35 10.79 -1.23
CA ASN A 90 6.53 11.52 -1.70
C ASN A 90 7.87 10.92 -1.23
N ASN A 91 8.01 9.59 -1.25
CA ASN A 91 9.19 8.88 -0.76
C ASN A 91 9.49 9.13 0.72
N ILE A 92 8.44 9.27 1.53
CA ILE A 92 8.50 9.36 2.99
C ILE A 92 7.57 8.29 3.52
N CYS A 93 8.06 7.44 4.42
CA CYS A 93 7.21 6.50 5.13
C CYS A 93 6.66 7.14 6.41
N SER A 94 5.38 6.93 6.70
CA SER A 94 4.71 7.44 7.91
C SER A 94 4.15 6.34 8.80
N GLN A 95 4.04 5.10 8.31
CA GLN A 95 3.60 3.96 9.11
C GLN A 95 4.35 2.70 8.70
N CYS A 96 4.80 1.96 9.71
CA CYS A 96 5.53 0.71 9.54
C CYS A 96 4.66 -0.49 9.94
N SER A 97 4.90 -1.63 9.29
CA SER A 97 4.38 -2.92 9.69
C SER A 97 4.99 -3.37 11.01
N GLU A 98 4.36 -4.35 11.65
CA GLU A 98 4.94 -5.01 12.82
C GLU A 98 6.36 -5.54 12.53
N GLY A 99 7.22 -5.46 13.54
CA GLY A 99 8.64 -5.80 13.42
C GLY A 99 9.53 -4.71 12.83
N TYR A 100 8.98 -3.56 12.49
CA TYR A 100 9.70 -2.38 12.02
C TYR A 100 9.34 -1.17 12.89
N TYR A 101 10.31 -0.30 13.13
CA TYR A 101 10.08 1.01 13.73
C TYR A 101 10.30 2.11 12.69
N LEU A 102 9.61 3.24 12.84
CA LEU A 102 9.84 4.42 12.01
C LEU A 102 11.08 5.16 12.51
N ASP A 103 12.14 5.23 11.70
CA ASP A 103 13.29 6.11 11.94
C ASP A 103 12.87 7.55 11.60
N SER A 104 12.69 8.40 12.61
CA SER A 104 12.15 9.75 12.42
C SER A 104 13.13 10.68 11.72
N THR A 105 14.41 10.30 11.64
CA THR A 105 15.45 11.10 10.99
C THR A 105 15.47 10.82 9.49
N LYS A 106 15.31 9.56 9.09
CA LYS A 106 15.31 9.14 7.68
C LYS A 106 13.92 9.08 7.07
N ASN A 107 12.87 9.06 7.89
CA ASN A 107 11.49 8.76 7.49
C ASN A 107 11.34 7.42 6.77
N LEU A 108 12.03 6.39 7.28
CA LEU A 108 12.02 5.04 6.75
C LEU A 108 11.72 4.04 7.87
N CYS A 109 11.06 2.96 7.51
CA CYS A 109 10.94 1.79 8.37
C CYS A 109 12.25 1.03 8.41
N VAL A 110 12.67 0.71 9.65
CA VAL A 110 13.87 -0.08 9.92
C VAL A 110 13.45 -1.28 10.75
N LYS A 111 13.90 -2.47 10.32
CA LYS A 111 13.61 -3.72 11.01
C LYS A 111 14.17 -3.70 12.43
N CYS A 112 13.39 -4.11 13.41
CA CYS A 112 13.80 -4.09 14.82
C CYS A 112 15.08 -4.88 15.08
N ASN A 113 15.20 -6.05 14.46
CA ASN A 113 16.37 -6.91 14.60
C ASN A 113 17.67 -6.29 14.03
N ASN A 114 17.58 -5.25 13.18
CA ASN A 114 18.77 -4.56 12.67
C ASN A 114 19.39 -3.64 13.73
N LYS A 115 18.58 -3.08 14.64
CA LYS A 115 19.05 -2.18 15.71
C LYS A 115 19.23 -2.91 17.04
N PHE A 116 18.30 -3.80 17.36
CA PHE A 116 18.28 -4.57 18.60
C PHE A 116 18.32 -6.05 18.25
N SER A 117 19.47 -6.69 18.47
CA SER A 117 19.64 -8.11 18.20
C SER A 117 18.56 -8.95 18.89
N LYS A 118 17.97 -9.90 18.15
CA LYS A 118 16.90 -10.80 18.57
C LYS A 118 15.60 -10.12 18.99
N CYS A 119 15.42 -8.85 18.59
CA CYS A 119 14.21 -8.12 18.87
C CYS A 119 13.15 -8.35 17.78
N SER A 120 11.94 -8.73 18.20
CA SER A 120 10.79 -8.90 17.31
C SER A 120 9.96 -7.62 17.22
N LEU A 121 9.79 -6.86 18.31
CA LEU A 121 9.09 -5.56 18.31
C LEU A 121 9.85 -4.51 19.14
N CYS A 122 9.94 -3.31 18.58
CA CYS A 122 10.74 -2.23 19.12
C CYS A 122 10.13 -0.86 18.80
N SER A 123 10.54 0.13 19.58
CA SER A 123 10.43 1.54 19.22
C SER A 123 11.75 1.99 18.60
N GLU A 124 11.86 3.28 18.26
CA GLU A 124 13.13 3.84 17.84
C GLU A 124 14.20 3.79 18.95
N SER A 125 13.83 3.76 20.23
CA SER A 125 14.78 3.83 21.35
C SER A 125 15.03 2.51 22.06
N GLU A 126 14.10 1.55 21.99
CA GLU A 126 14.20 0.32 22.77
C GLU A 126 13.48 -0.87 22.14
N CYS A 127 13.98 -2.07 22.46
CA CYS A 127 13.26 -3.31 22.24
C CYS A 127 12.28 -3.56 23.40
N TYR A 128 11.06 -4.01 23.10
CA TYR A 128 10.06 -4.37 24.11
C TYR A 128 9.47 -5.77 23.92
N VAL A 129 9.65 -6.41 22.75
CA VAL A 129 9.37 -7.84 22.57
C VAL A 129 10.55 -8.52 21.89
N CYS A 130 10.99 -9.63 22.47
CA CYS A 130 12.05 -10.46 21.92
C CYS A 130 11.47 -11.51 20.96
N GLY A 131 12.29 -11.97 20.03
CA GLY A 131 11.97 -13.11 19.17
C GLY A 131 12.03 -14.42 19.94
N ASP A 132 11.85 -15.51 19.20
CA ASP A 132 11.82 -16.86 19.76
C ASP A 132 13.09 -17.20 20.56
N ASN A 133 12.92 -17.96 21.64
CA ASN A 133 13.98 -18.37 22.58
C ASN A 133 14.75 -17.22 23.24
N SER A 134 14.23 -16.00 23.20
CA SER A 134 14.81 -14.84 23.89
C SER A 134 13.81 -14.17 24.83
N THR A 135 14.33 -13.57 25.90
CA THR A 135 13.56 -12.82 26.90
C THR A 135 14.15 -11.44 27.12
N LEU A 136 13.28 -10.49 27.50
CA LEU A 136 13.69 -9.12 27.76
C LEU A 136 14.40 -9.02 29.11
N SER A 137 15.64 -8.56 29.09
CA SER A 137 16.43 -8.25 30.28
C SER A 137 17.04 -6.86 30.11
N ASN A 138 16.61 -5.90 30.94
CA ASN A 138 17.08 -4.51 30.86
C ASN A 138 17.02 -3.92 29.44
N LYS A 139 15.89 -4.12 28.73
CA LYS A 139 15.65 -3.66 27.34
C LYS A 139 16.53 -4.32 26.27
N VAL A 140 17.26 -5.37 26.63
CA VAL A 140 18.06 -6.19 25.71
C VAL A 140 17.47 -7.59 25.66
N CYS A 141 17.42 -8.19 24.47
CA CYS A 141 17.01 -9.57 24.31
C CYS A 141 18.18 -10.51 24.58
N VAL A 142 18.02 -11.35 25.59
CA VAL A 142 18.98 -12.40 25.96
C VAL A 142 18.34 -13.75 25.74
N GLU A 143 19.13 -14.76 25.37
CA GLU A 143 18.60 -16.11 25.19
C GLU A 143 18.09 -16.67 26.53
N CYS A 144 17.04 -17.49 26.48
CA CYS A 144 16.48 -18.10 27.68
C CYS A 144 17.54 -18.96 28.41
N ASN A 145 18.37 -19.71 27.67
CA ASN A 145 19.42 -20.55 28.23
C ASN A 145 20.58 -19.77 28.89
N GLN A 146 20.81 -18.52 28.48
CA GLN A 146 21.80 -17.62 29.08
C GLN A 146 21.29 -17.02 30.38
N ARG A 147 19.97 -16.84 30.48
CA ARG A 147 19.33 -16.30 31.68
C ARG A 147 19.03 -17.38 32.72
N TRP A 148 18.61 -18.56 32.27
CA TRP A 148 18.30 -19.72 33.08
C TRP A 148 19.10 -20.91 32.53
N GLU A 149 20.23 -21.17 33.18
CA GLU A 149 21.13 -22.26 32.79
C GLU A 149 20.38 -23.60 32.83
N GLY A 150 20.42 -24.34 31.73
CA GLY A 150 19.72 -25.63 31.58
C GLY A 150 18.33 -25.56 30.96
N CYS A 151 17.74 -24.38 30.74
CA CYS A 151 16.46 -24.23 30.05
C CYS A 151 16.67 -24.15 28.52
N VAL A 152 15.83 -24.83 27.74
CA VAL A 152 15.89 -24.82 26.27
C VAL A 152 15.01 -23.69 25.71
N GLY A 153 13.95 -23.34 26.42
CA GLY A 153 13.08 -22.21 26.11
C GLY A 153 12.63 -21.44 27.34
N CYS A 154 11.98 -20.30 27.11
CA CYS A 154 11.49 -19.42 28.17
C CYS A 154 10.20 -19.95 28.83
N ASN A 155 9.66 -21.08 28.37
CA ASN A 155 8.51 -21.75 28.96
C ASN A 155 8.93 -22.85 29.95
N ASP A 156 10.23 -23.11 30.11
CA ASP A 156 10.78 -24.17 30.97
C ASP A 156 11.09 -23.70 32.41
N ILE A 157 10.46 -22.60 32.85
CA ILE A 157 10.76 -21.89 34.12
C ILE A 157 9.64 -22.13 35.13
#